data_AF-A0A0G4FA68-F1
#
_entry.id   AF-A0A0G4FA68-F1
#
_cell.length_a   1.000
_cell.length_b   1.000
_cell.length_c   1.000
_cell.angle_alpha   90.00
_cell.angle_beta   90.00
_cell.angle_gamma   90.00
#
_symmetry.space_group_name_H-M   'P 1'
#
loop_
_entity.id
_entity.type
_entity.pdbx_description
1 polymer ?
#
loop_
_entity_poly.entity_id
_entity_poly.type
_entity_poly.pdbx_seq_one_letter_code
_entity_poly.pdbx_strand_id
1 'polypeptide(L)'
;INRLFNFVFNALGVLPAVFMAVLLPGGGVDPQTGEKRQKVPPLPYLFSSLALGFFATGPYLALRSQQVNVGFSDEFPGKKLLENRLFGLGLFAWACWLSFGILPGSVFSEESRQSWDEVVRGFKELWSQQALVHVSSLDFLILSIAFADPLREDMTRRGVWGKEGGGLRFLLHLFPLLGPSSWIATRPPLPSLPDDQ
;
A
#
# COMPACT_ATOMS: atom_id res chain seq x y z
N ILE A 1 -9.23 18.29 -14.67
CA ILE A 1 -8.10 17.31 -14.82
C ILE A 1 -8.74 15.97 -15.05
N ASN A 2 -8.37 15.23 -16.10
CA ASN A 2 -9.00 13.93 -16.40
C ASN A 2 -9.06 13.03 -15.16
N ARG A 3 -10.25 12.47 -14.88
CA ARG A 3 -10.51 11.74 -13.64
C ARG A 3 -9.71 10.46 -13.46
N LEU A 4 -9.41 9.73 -14.55
CA LEU A 4 -8.54 8.55 -14.48
C LEU A 4 -7.12 8.94 -14.06
N PHE A 5 -6.58 10.00 -14.64
CA PHE A 5 -5.27 10.49 -14.25
C PHE A 5 -5.27 11.03 -12.81
N ASN A 6 -6.31 11.75 -12.41
CA ASN A 6 -6.46 12.20 -11.02
C ASN A 6 -6.45 11.01 -10.04
N PHE A 7 -7.19 9.94 -10.34
CA PHE A 7 -7.18 8.72 -9.55
C PHE A 7 -5.79 8.10 -9.47
N VAL A 8 -5.15 7.84 -10.61
CA VAL A 8 -3.82 7.22 -10.67
C VAL A 8 -2.81 8.04 -9.89
N PHE A 9 -2.74 9.35 -10.14
CA PHE A 9 -1.76 10.23 -9.51
C PHE A 9 -1.94 10.32 -7.98
N ASN A 10 -3.19 10.45 -7.50
CA ASN A 10 -3.45 10.50 -6.06
C ASN A 10 -3.31 9.13 -5.38
N ALA A 11 -3.55 8.03 -6.10
CA ALA A 11 -3.32 6.68 -5.58
C ALA A 11 -1.83 6.44 -5.25
N LEU A 12 -0.90 7.14 -5.90
CA LEU A 12 0.52 7.13 -5.56
C LEU A 12 0.84 7.82 -4.22
N GLY A 13 -0.10 8.54 -3.59
CA GLY A 13 0.03 8.97 -2.20
C GLY A 13 -0.40 7.87 -1.20
N VAL A 14 -1.42 7.10 -1.57
CA VAL A 14 -1.99 6.04 -0.73
C VAL A 14 -1.10 4.79 -0.74
N LEU A 15 -0.64 4.35 -1.92
CA LEU A 15 0.15 3.12 -2.05
C LEU A 15 1.43 3.13 -1.19
N PRO A 16 2.28 4.17 -1.20
CA PRO A 16 3.42 4.26 -0.28
C PRO A 16 3.03 4.12 1.19
N ALA A 17 1.91 4.71 1.61
CA ALA A 17 1.42 4.58 2.97
C ALA A 17 1.01 3.14 3.31
N VAL A 18 0.40 2.44 2.35
CA VAL A 18 0.09 1.02 2.47
C VAL A 18 1.37 0.17 2.57
N PHE A 19 2.35 0.41 1.70
CA PHE A 19 3.67 -0.26 1.76
C PHE A 19 4.36 -0.02 3.11
N MET A 20 4.36 1.22 3.61
CA MET A 20 4.89 1.56 4.93
C MET A 20 4.20 0.77 6.04
N ALA A 21 2.87 0.69 6.01
CA ALA A 21 2.09 0.00 7.05
C ALA A 21 2.39 -1.50 7.16
N VAL A 22 2.75 -2.16 6.06
CA VAL A 22 3.04 -3.61 6.04
C VAL A 22 4.52 -3.94 6.11
N LEU A 23 5.43 -3.07 5.66
CA LEU A 23 6.86 -3.35 5.64
C LEU A 23 7.61 -2.81 6.86
N LEU A 24 7.24 -1.65 7.40
CA LEU A 24 7.95 -1.05 8.54
C LEU A 24 7.97 -1.94 9.80
N PRO A 25 6.92 -2.70 10.14
CA PRO A 25 7.00 -3.65 11.25
C PRO A 25 8.18 -4.62 11.15
N GLY A 26 8.52 -5.10 9.96
CA GLY A 26 9.67 -5.99 9.73
C GLY A 26 11.01 -5.28 9.57
N GLY A 27 11.05 -3.95 9.65
CA GLY A 27 12.27 -3.15 9.50
C GLY A 27 12.94 -2.75 10.80
N GLY A 28 12.35 -3.12 11.93
CA GLY A 28 12.79 -2.75 13.27
C GLY A 28 14.07 -3.42 13.74
N VAL A 29 14.34 -3.23 15.03
CA VAL A 29 15.41 -3.92 15.76
C VAL A 29 14.79 -5.09 16.50
N ASP A 30 15.47 -6.24 16.48
CA ASP A 30 15.07 -7.39 17.27
C ASP A 30 15.34 -7.09 18.76
N PRO A 31 14.32 -7.15 19.63
CA PRO A 31 14.47 -6.82 21.05
C PRO A 31 15.33 -7.83 21.83
N GLN A 32 15.43 -9.08 21.35
CA GLN A 32 16.24 -10.11 22.02
C GLN A 32 17.72 -9.98 21.66
N THR A 33 18.04 -9.74 20.39
CA THR A 33 19.45 -9.69 19.92
C THR A 33 20.01 -8.28 19.82
N GLY A 34 19.15 -7.25 19.77
CA GLY A 34 19.54 -5.87 19.49
C GLY A 34 19.98 -5.64 18.04
N GLU A 35 19.82 -6.62 17.16
CA GLU A 35 20.27 -6.55 15.77
C GLU A 35 19.19 -5.97 14.84
N LYS A 36 19.64 -5.35 13.75
CA LYS A 36 18.73 -4.90 12.69
C LYS A 36 18.15 -6.11 11.96
N ARG A 37 16.82 -6.17 11.84
CA ARG A 37 16.15 -7.23 11.09
C ARG A 37 16.40 -7.15 9.57
N GLN A 38 16.65 -5.94 9.06
CA GLN A 38 16.87 -5.69 7.64
C GLN A 38 18.30 -5.22 7.35
N LYS A 39 18.88 -5.72 6.27
CA LYS A 39 20.18 -5.28 5.75
C LYS A 39 20.17 -3.80 5.34
N VAL A 40 19.05 -3.34 4.78
CA VAL A 40 18.84 -1.96 4.35
C VAL A 40 17.68 -1.33 5.13
N PRO A 41 17.81 -0.08 5.61
CA PRO A 41 16.75 0.57 6.36
C PRO A 41 15.56 0.89 5.43
N PRO A 42 14.31 0.54 5.78
CA PRO A 42 13.14 0.74 4.91
C PRO A 42 12.78 2.21 4.65
N LEU A 43 12.85 3.05 5.69
CA LEU A 43 12.33 4.41 5.66
C LEU A 43 12.80 5.26 4.46
N PRO A 44 14.11 5.37 4.12
CA PRO A 44 14.53 6.19 3.00
C PRO A 44 13.89 5.74 1.68
N TYR A 45 13.73 4.44 1.46
CA TYR A 45 13.13 3.90 0.24
C TYR A 45 11.60 4.06 0.22
N LEU A 46 10.93 3.79 1.34
CA LEU A 46 9.47 3.87 1.42
C LEU A 46 8.95 5.31 1.51
N PHE A 47 9.73 6.24 2.05
CA PHE A 47 9.36 7.65 2.08
C PHE A 47 9.65 8.34 0.75
N SER A 48 10.81 8.06 0.13
CA SER A 48 11.13 8.64 -1.19
C SER A 48 10.23 8.12 -2.31
N SER A 49 9.50 7.01 -2.10
CA SER A 49 8.50 6.54 -3.06
C SER A 49 7.29 7.48 -3.20
N LEU A 50 7.06 8.42 -2.27
CA LEU A 50 6.08 9.51 -2.47
C LEU A 50 6.44 10.41 -3.66
N ALA A 51 7.72 10.50 -4.02
CA ALA A 51 8.20 11.29 -5.14
C ALA A 51 8.66 10.42 -6.33
N LEU A 52 9.30 9.28 -6.03
CA LEU A 52 9.96 8.42 -7.02
C LEU A 52 9.21 7.12 -7.30
N GLY A 53 8.15 6.82 -6.56
CA GLY A 53 7.37 5.61 -6.76
C GLY A 53 8.15 4.31 -6.51
N PHE A 54 7.96 3.36 -7.41
CA PHE A 54 8.64 2.08 -7.48
C PHE A 54 10.15 2.22 -7.74
N PHE A 55 10.63 3.30 -8.35
CA PHE A 55 12.08 3.49 -8.48
C PHE A 55 12.79 3.58 -7.12
N ALA A 56 12.07 4.05 -6.09
CA ALA A 56 12.55 3.99 -4.71
C ALA A 56 12.18 2.67 -4.01
N THR A 57 10.93 2.19 -4.16
CA THR A 57 10.47 1.01 -3.43
C THR A 57 11.11 -0.30 -3.94
N GLY A 58 11.34 -0.43 -5.24
CA GLY A 58 11.85 -1.62 -5.91
C GLY A 58 13.21 -2.09 -5.38
N PRO A 59 14.24 -1.22 -5.29
CA PRO A 59 15.52 -1.58 -4.69
C PRO A 59 15.40 -2.11 -3.26
N TYR A 60 14.49 -1.55 -2.46
CA TYR A 60 14.24 -2.06 -1.11
C TYR A 60 13.62 -3.47 -1.15
N LEU A 61 12.59 -3.69 -1.98
CA LEU A 61 11.97 -5.01 -2.14
C LEU A 61 12.97 -6.07 -2.61
N ALA A 62 13.94 -5.70 -3.44
CA ALA A 62 14.96 -6.62 -3.94
C ALA A 62 16.03 -6.99 -2.89
N LEU A 63 16.35 -6.07 -1.97
CA LEU A 63 17.44 -6.23 -1.00
C LEU A 63 16.98 -6.69 0.39
N ARG A 64 15.71 -6.51 0.71
CA ARG A 64 15.13 -6.88 2.01
C ARG A 64 15.02 -8.41 2.14
N SER A 65 15.02 -8.88 3.38
CA SER A 65 14.60 -10.24 3.73
C SER A 65 13.14 -10.23 4.17
N GLN A 66 12.43 -11.34 3.93
CA GLN A 66 11.08 -11.52 4.48
C GLN A 66 11.15 -11.74 5.99
N GLN A 67 10.32 -11.03 6.75
CA GLN A 67 10.30 -11.04 8.21
C GLN A 67 8.92 -11.51 8.67
N VAL A 68 8.79 -12.81 8.93
CA VAL A 68 7.52 -13.44 9.33
C VAL A 68 7.33 -13.57 10.84
N ASN A 69 8.42 -13.47 11.61
CA ASN A 69 8.42 -13.55 13.07
C ASN A 69 8.63 -12.16 13.67
N VAL A 70 7.59 -11.33 13.64
CA VAL A 70 7.62 -9.94 14.13
C VAL A 70 6.49 -9.76 15.14
N GLY A 71 6.85 -9.30 16.33
CA GLY A 71 5.93 -9.07 17.42
C GLY A 71 5.47 -7.62 17.54
N PHE A 72 4.41 -7.40 18.30
CA PHE A 72 4.08 -6.05 18.78
C PHE A 72 5.10 -5.54 19.80
N SER A 73 6.03 -6.33 20.33
CA SER A 73 7.12 -5.83 21.18
C SER A 73 8.23 -5.15 20.37
N ASP A 74 8.45 -5.57 19.13
CA ASP A 74 9.53 -5.05 18.26
C ASP A 74 9.43 -3.53 18.06
N GLU A 75 10.55 -2.82 18.18
CA GLU A 75 10.61 -1.39 17.97
C GLU A 75 10.81 -1.03 16.50
N PHE A 76 9.90 -0.23 15.95
CA PHE A 76 10.04 0.35 14.62
C PHE A 76 9.43 1.76 14.53
N PRO A 77 9.95 2.62 13.64
CA PRO A 77 9.44 3.98 13.47
C PRO A 77 7.96 4.01 13.07
N GLY A 78 7.18 4.85 13.74
CA GLY A 78 5.76 5.04 13.41
C GLY A 78 4.84 3.89 13.86
N LYS A 79 5.32 2.91 14.64
CA LYS A 79 4.54 1.76 15.14
C LYS A 79 3.14 2.10 15.65
N LYS A 80 3.04 3.07 16.56
CA LYS A 80 1.76 3.49 17.12
C LYS A 80 0.80 4.04 16.06
N LEU A 81 1.31 4.75 15.05
CA LEU A 81 0.51 5.30 13.97
C LEU A 81 0.07 4.20 12.99
N LEU A 82 0.99 3.34 12.56
CA LEU A 82 0.74 2.34 11.52
C LEU A 82 -0.09 1.15 12.00
N GLU A 83 -0.02 0.82 13.29
CA GLU A 83 -0.90 -0.17 13.91
C GLU A 83 -2.22 0.42 14.43
N ASN A 84 -2.41 1.75 14.34
CA ASN A 84 -3.68 2.37 14.73
C ASN A 84 -4.78 2.03 13.72
N ARG A 85 -5.90 1.51 14.21
CA ARG A 85 -7.08 1.21 13.38
C ARG A 85 -7.64 2.45 12.66
N LEU A 86 -7.54 3.64 13.27
CA LEU A 86 -7.97 4.88 12.63
C LEU A 86 -7.09 5.25 11.43
N PHE A 87 -5.80 4.94 11.48
CA PHE A 87 -4.90 5.14 10.33
C PHE A 87 -5.33 4.25 9.16
N GLY A 88 -5.59 2.97 9.43
CA GLY A 88 -6.12 2.05 8.42
C GLY A 88 -7.47 2.48 7.85
N LEU A 89 -8.41 2.92 8.71
CA LEU A 89 -9.70 3.46 8.27
C LEU A 89 -9.56 4.73 7.45
N GLY A 90 -8.64 5.62 7.80
CA GLY A 90 -8.34 6.83 7.03
C GLY A 90 -7.80 6.51 5.64
N LEU A 91 -6.85 5.58 5.53
CA LEU A 91 -6.35 5.10 4.23
C LEU A 91 -7.46 4.47 3.40
N PHE A 92 -8.30 3.63 4.02
CA PHE A 92 -9.42 3.01 3.32
C PHE A 92 -10.46 4.03 2.86
N ALA A 93 -10.79 5.02 3.70
CA ALA A 93 -11.70 6.11 3.32
C ALA A 93 -11.15 6.93 2.15
N TRP A 94 -9.85 7.23 2.14
CA TRP A 94 -9.21 7.92 1.02
C TRP A 94 -9.21 7.05 -0.25
N ALA A 95 -8.90 5.76 -0.14
CA ALA A 95 -9.00 4.82 -1.25
C ALA A 95 -10.43 4.77 -1.83
N CYS A 96 -11.45 4.70 -0.96
CA CYS A 96 -12.85 4.77 -1.36
C CYS A 96 -13.17 6.08 -2.09
N TRP A 97 -12.78 7.22 -1.53
CA TRP A 97 -13.00 8.53 -2.15
C TRP A 97 -12.45 8.57 -3.58
N LEU A 98 -11.20 8.14 -3.78
CA LEU A 98 -10.57 8.10 -5.09
C LEU A 98 -11.30 7.13 -6.04
N SER A 99 -11.61 5.92 -5.59
CA SER A 99 -12.30 4.91 -6.39
C SER A 99 -13.75 5.29 -6.75
N PHE A 100 -14.46 6.01 -5.89
CA PHE A 100 -15.80 6.50 -6.20
C PHE A 100 -15.76 7.76 -7.08
N GLY A 101 -14.69 8.56 -7.00
CA GLY A 101 -14.51 9.77 -7.82
C GLY A 101 -14.38 9.50 -9.32
N ILE A 102 -13.99 8.28 -9.73
CA ILE A 102 -13.94 7.90 -11.15
C ILE A 102 -15.31 7.51 -11.72
N LEU A 103 -16.30 7.23 -10.88
CA LEU A 103 -17.61 6.76 -11.35
C LEU A 103 -18.41 7.92 -11.98
N PRO A 104 -19.12 7.68 -13.10
CA PRO A 104 -20.08 8.63 -13.66
C PRO A 104 -21.17 8.97 -12.65
N GLY A 105 -21.58 10.23 -12.59
CA GLY A 105 -22.59 10.73 -11.64
C GLY A 105 -22.14 10.83 -10.19
N SER A 106 -20.85 10.62 -9.89
CA SER A 106 -20.32 10.79 -8.53
C SER A 106 -20.41 12.25 -8.06
N VAL A 107 -20.90 12.48 -6.84
CA VAL A 107 -20.94 13.82 -6.21
C VAL A 107 -19.55 14.36 -5.85
N PHE A 108 -18.52 13.52 -5.96
CA PHE A 108 -17.15 13.82 -5.55
C PHE A 108 -16.31 14.46 -6.66
N SER A 109 -16.86 14.60 -7.87
CA SER A 109 -16.19 15.26 -8.99
C SER A 109 -17.17 16.16 -9.75
N GLU A 110 -16.83 17.43 -9.93
CA GLU A 110 -17.61 18.35 -10.78
C GLU A 110 -17.69 17.87 -12.23
N GLU A 111 -16.66 17.12 -12.68
CA GLU A 111 -16.61 16.57 -14.01
C GLU A 111 -17.59 15.38 -14.17
N SER A 112 -18.22 14.87 -13.09
CA SER A 112 -18.99 13.61 -12.99
C SER A 112 -20.02 13.30 -14.07
N ARG A 113 -20.45 14.29 -14.84
CA ARG A 113 -21.38 14.16 -15.97
C ARG A 113 -20.77 13.56 -17.24
N GLN A 114 -19.45 13.56 -17.39
CA GLN A 114 -18.81 12.97 -18.59
C GLN A 114 -19.11 11.47 -18.66
N SER A 115 -19.37 11.01 -19.89
CA SER A 115 -19.50 9.60 -20.21
C SER A 115 -18.17 8.85 -20.01
N TRP A 116 -18.21 7.54 -19.83
CA TRP A 116 -16.99 6.74 -19.69
C TRP A 116 -16.08 6.85 -20.93
N ASP A 117 -16.67 6.93 -22.12
CA ASP A 117 -15.95 7.08 -23.38
C ASP A 117 -15.16 8.40 -23.46
N GLU A 118 -15.73 9.49 -22.95
CA GLU A 118 -15.05 10.79 -22.86
C GLU A 118 -13.87 10.74 -21.89
N VAL A 119 -14.05 10.10 -20.73
CA VAL A 119 -12.99 9.95 -19.72
C VAL A 119 -11.83 9.14 -20.29
N VAL A 120 -12.10 8.01 -20.96
CA VAL A 120 -11.05 7.17 -21.56
C VAL A 120 -10.35 7.90 -22.71
N ARG A 121 -11.10 8.63 -23.55
CA ARG A 121 -10.51 9.40 -24.65
C ARG A 121 -9.59 10.51 -24.15
N GLY A 122 -10.05 11.28 -23.15
CA GLY A 122 -9.23 12.33 -22.53
C GLY A 122 -7.98 11.75 -21.86
N PHE A 123 -8.07 10.56 -21.27
CA PHE A 123 -6.88 9.90 -20.70
C PHE A 123 -5.89 9.47 -21.80
N LYS A 124 -6.37 8.93 -22.92
CA LYS A 124 -5.52 8.57 -24.08
C LYS A 124 -4.81 9.78 -24.68
N GLU A 125 -5.49 10.92 -24.74
CA GLU A 125 -4.90 12.17 -25.20
C GLU A 125 -3.83 12.68 -24.24
N LEU A 126 -4.09 12.66 -22.93
CA LEU A 126 -3.08 12.98 -21.92
C LEU A 126 -1.89 12.02 -21.97
N TRP A 127 -2.16 10.74 -22.17
CA TRP A 127 -1.14 9.72 -22.34
C TRP A 127 -0.22 10.06 -23.51
N SER A 128 -0.72 10.45 -24.68
CA SER A 128 0.15 10.77 -25.82
C SER A 128 0.94 12.08 -25.67
N GLN A 129 0.52 12.98 -24.77
CA GLN A 129 1.09 14.33 -24.66
C GLN A 129 2.00 14.52 -23.45
N GLN A 130 1.85 13.74 -22.38
CA GLN A 130 2.48 14.04 -21.09
C GLN A 130 3.25 12.85 -20.52
N ALA A 131 4.57 13.01 -20.38
CA ALA A 131 5.45 11.99 -19.78
C ALA A 131 5.04 11.60 -18.35
N LEU A 132 4.53 12.55 -17.57
CA LEU A 132 4.07 12.31 -16.20
C LEU A 132 2.95 11.25 -16.16
N VAL A 133 2.03 11.25 -17.13
CA VAL A 133 0.92 10.30 -17.21
C VAL A 133 1.45 8.88 -17.43
N HIS A 134 2.47 8.71 -18.27
CA HIS A 134 3.15 7.42 -18.46
C HIS A 134 3.77 6.93 -17.16
N VAL A 135 4.63 7.76 -16.55
CA VAL A 135 5.39 7.38 -15.37
C VAL A 135 4.44 7.03 -14.23
N SER A 136 3.46 7.89 -13.93
CA SER A 136 2.53 7.65 -12.83
C SER A 136 1.66 6.40 -13.03
N SER A 137 1.23 6.12 -14.27
CA SER A 137 0.39 4.95 -14.55
C SER A 137 1.16 3.64 -14.50
N LEU A 138 2.38 3.62 -15.08
CA LEU A 138 3.26 2.46 -15.00
C LEU A 138 3.68 2.21 -13.55
N ASP A 139 3.98 3.27 -12.82
CA ASP A 139 4.35 3.19 -11.42
C ASP A 139 3.22 2.64 -10.56
N PHE A 140 2.00 3.15 -10.75
CA PHE A 140 0.80 2.63 -10.10
C PHE A 140 0.61 1.13 -10.39
N LEU A 141 0.74 0.71 -11.65
CA LEU A 141 0.61 -0.69 -12.03
C LEU A 141 1.69 -1.56 -11.37
N ILE A 142 2.95 -1.13 -11.40
CA ILE A 142 4.07 -1.90 -10.85
C ILE A 142 3.96 -2.00 -9.33
N LEU A 143 3.67 -0.90 -8.63
CA LEU A 143 3.45 -0.91 -7.18
C LEU A 143 2.27 -1.81 -6.79
N SER A 144 1.20 -1.81 -7.59
CA SER A 144 0.05 -2.69 -7.39
C SER A 144 0.44 -4.17 -7.45
N ILE A 145 1.23 -4.56 -8.45
CA ILE A 145 1.70 -5.93 -8.61
C ILE A 145 2.71 -6.28 -7.50
N ALA A 146 3.66 -5.38 -7.23
CA ALA A 146 4.72 -5.58 -6.27
C ALA A 146 4.22 -5.70 -4.83
N PHE A 147 3.02 -5.21 -4.53
CA PHE A 147 2.44 -5.27 -3.19
C PHE A 147 1.99 -6.68 -2.78
N ALA A 148 1.84 -7.62 -3.72
CA ALA A 148 1.42 -8.99 -3.44
C ALA A 148 2.32 -9.71 -2.42
N ASP A 149 3.64 -9.56 -2.54
CA ASP A 149 4.61 -10.20 -1.66
C ASP A 149 4.63 -9.57 -0.24
N PRO A 150 4.76 -8.24 -0.08
CA PRO A 150 4.59 -7.57 1.22
C PRO A 150 3.28 -7.89 1.94
N LEU A 151 2.17 -7.96 1.21
CA LEU A 151 0.90 -8.37 1.81
C LEU A 151 1.01 -9.78 2.38
N ARG A 152 1.41 -10.75 1.56
CA ARG A 152 1.47 -12.16 1.98
C ARG A 152 2.31 -12.30 3.24
N GLU A 153 3.42 -11.57 3.31
CA GLU A 153 4.28 -11.51 4.49
C GLU A 153 3.57 -10.92 5.72
N ASP A 154 2.86 -9.78 5.62
CA ASP A 154 2.09 -9.21 6.74
C ASP A 154 0.92 -10.12 7.18
N MET A 155 0.26 -10.81 6.24
CA MET A 155 -0.75 -11.82 6.55
C MET A 155 -0.16 -13.03 7.27
N THR A 156 1.06 -13.43 6.91
CA THR A 156 1.78 -14.53 7.55
C THR A 156 2.19 -14.14 8.97
N ARG A 157 2.75 -12.94 9.17
CA ARG A 157 3.08 -12.37 10.49
C ARG A 157 1.90 -12.37 11.45
N ARG A 158 0.69 -12.08 10.93
CA ARG A 158 -0.55 -12.02 11.73
C ARG A 158 -1.26 -13.37 11.82
N GLY A 159 -0.65 -14.45 11.34
CA GLY A 159 -1.20 -15.80 11.38
C GLY A 159 -2.52 -15.96 10.64
N VAL A 160 -2.76 -15.17 9.59
CA VAL A 160 -3.96 -15.22 8.74
C VAL A 160 -3.71 -16.00 7.46
N TRP A 161 -2.48 -15.96 6.94
CA TRP A 161 -2.12 -16.73 5.75
C TRP A 161 -2.19 -18.23 6.02
N GLY A 162 -2.77 -19.00 5.09
CA GLY A 162 -2.86 -20.48 5.20
C GLY A 162 -3.99 -21.03 6.09
N LYS A 163 -4.73 -20.17 6.83
CA LYS A 163 -5.98 -20.58 7.50
C LYS A 163 -7.16 -20.59 6.51
N GLU A 164 -8.25 -21.27 6.85
CA GLU A 164 -9.48 -21.25 6.05
C GLU A 164 -9.92 -19.80 5.77
N GLY A 165 -10.12 -19.46 4.49
CA GLY A 165 -10.44 -18.10 4.04
C GLY A 165 -9.25 -17.12 3.97
N GLY A 166 -8.08 -17.47 4.50
CA GLY A 166 -6.86 -16.65 4.45
C GLY A 166 -6.39 -16.40 3.02
N GLY A 167 -6.38 -17.43 2.17
CA GLY A 167 -6.07 -17.28 0.73
C GLY A 167 -7.08 -16.43 -0.02
N LEU A 168 -8.35 -16.43 0.39
CA LEU A 168 -9.40 -15.63 -0.25
C LEU A 168 -9.21 -14.12 0.00
N ARG A 169 -8.57 -13.73 1.11
CA ARG A 169 -8.22 -12.33 1.39
C ARG A 169 -7.15 -11.79 0.43
N PHE A 170 -6.38 -12.66 -0.22
CA PHE A 170 -5.50 -12.25 -1.32
C PHE A 170 -6.31 -11.72 -2.52
N LEU A 171 -7.54 -12.20 -2.75
CA LEU A 171 -8.38 -11.67 -3.83
C LEU A 171 -8.75 -10.20 -3.64
N LEU A 172 -8.66 -9.68 -2.42
CA LEU A 172 -8.81 -8.23 -2.19
C LEU A 172 -7.77 -7.44 -3.01
N HIS A 173 -6.60 -8.02 -3.31
CA HIS A 173 -5.51 -7.40 -4.08
C HIS A 173 -5.82 -7.24 -5.56
N LEU A 174 -6.89 -7.87 -6.06
CA LEU A 174 -7.38 -7.58 -7.41
C LEU A 174 -7.78 -6.11 -7.56
N PHE A 175 -8.12 -5.45 -6.46
CA PHE A 175 -8.37 -4.02 -6.42
C PHE A 175 -7.15 -3.31 -5.82
N PRO A 176 -6.26 -2.75 -6.65
CA PRO A 176 -4.92 -2.30 -6.25
C PRO A 176 -4.90 -1.27 -5.11
N LEU A 177 -6.00 -0.54 -4.91
CA LEU A 177 -6.11 0.48 -3.88
C LEU A 177 -7.01 0.05 -2.72
N LEU A 178 -8.23 -0.41 -3.03
CA LEU A 178 -9.23 -0.77 -2.03
C LEU A 178 -8.82 -2.01 -1.24
N GLY A 179 -8.25 -3.01 -1.90
CA GLY A 179 -7.81 -4.24 -1.27
C GLY A 179 -6.76 -4.02 -0.19
N PRO A 180 -5.59 -3.48 -0.56
CA PRO A 180 -4.54 -3.19 0.40
C PRO A 180 -4.98 -2.28 1.56
N SER A 181 -5.77 -1.25 1.27
CA SER A 181 -6.27 -0.33 2.30
C SER A 181 -7.29 -1.00 3.23
N SER A 182 -8.19 -1.83 2.69
CA SER A 182 -9.15 -2.61 3.49
C SER A 182 -8.44 -3.61 4.40
N TRP A 183 -7.35 -4.22 3.92
CA TRP A 183 -6.52 -5.09 4.73
C TRP A 183 -5.94 -4.33 5.91
N ILE A 184 -5.34 -3.16 5.71
CA ILE A 184 -4.80 -2.36 6.83
C ILE A 184 -5.90 -1.95 7.82
N ALA A 185 -7.10 -1.65 7.34
CA ALA A 185 -8.23 -1.28 8.20
C ALA A 185 -8.77 -2.46 9.05
N THR A 186 -8.60 -3.70 8.59
CA THR A 186 -9.23 -4.91 9.18
C THR A 186 -8.24 -5.95 9.69
N ARG A 187 -6.93 -5.77 9.45
CA ARG A 187 -5.89 -6.72 9.87
C ARG A 187 -5.91 -6.90 11.40
N PRO A 188 -5.77 -8.13 11.91
CA PRO A 188 -5.57 -8.36 13.33
C PRO A 188 -4.32 -7.62 13.85
N PRO A 189 -4.23 -7.28 15.13
CA PRO A 189 -2.99 -6.73 15.69
C PRO A 189 -1.82 -7.72 15.53
N LEU A 190 -0.59 -7.20 15.56
CA LEU A 190 0.60 -8.05 15.62
C LEU A 190 0.56 -8.94 16.88
N PRO A 191 1.06 -10.18 16.81
CA PRO A 191 1.12 -11.05 17.97
C PRO A 191 1.98 -10.42 19.06
N SER A 192 1.57 -10.56 20.32
CA SER A 192 2.51 -10.44 21.43
C SER A 192 3.47 -11.63 21.31
N LEU A 193 4.75 -11.37 21.05
CA LEU A 193 5.75 -12.39 21.30
C LEU A 193 5.70 -12.70 22.82
N PRO A 194 5.85 -13.95 23.24
CA PRO A 194 5.99 -14.25 24.65
C PRO A 194 7.11 -13.36 25.21
N ASP A 195 6.83 -12.58 26.26
CA ASP A 195 7.91 -12.19 27.17
C ASP A 195 8.46 -13.53 27.69
N ASP A 196 9.72 -13.82 27.39
CA ASP A 196 10.32 -15.13 27.64
C ASP A 196 10.03 -15.63 29.07
N GLN A 197 9.64 -16.91 29.16
CA GLN A 197 9.99 -17.73 30.32
C GLN A 197 11.49 -18.00 30.29
#